data_AF-A0A6B2L837-F1
#
_entry.id   AF-A0A6B2L837-F1
#
_cell.length_a   1.000
_cell.length_b   1.000
_cell.length_c   1.000
_cell.angle_alpha   90.00
_cell.angle_beta   90.00
_cell.angle_gamma   90.00
#
_symmetry.space_group_name_H-M   'P 1'
#
loop_
_entity.id
_entity.type
_entity.pdbx_description
1 polymer ?
#
loop_
_entity_poly.entity_id
_entity_poly.type
_entity_poly.pdbx_seq_one_letter_code
_entity_poly.pdbx_strand_id
1 'polypeptide(L)'
;MDKVIVEVGDGTTFFFPFGRWLATDEEDGKIVRETPAATEDSQTYLPEVNYVVKVKTGDRWGAGTDANVYIQIFGDKGKSDKKLLDNAQNNFERAKEDVFAVRAVDLGTLTKISIGHDNSGFSAGWFLENISIHSEKENKTYHFFCGNWLATDEGDGLIEREIAASDEHGKTCLPLVTYRLSILTGDRFGAGTDANVKVTLYGTNGDSGERIVDPKGNSFERAKTDIVGIQAVDLGKLTKLRIGHDNSGVGPAWFLDKVIVENEANKEKTFFLCGKWLATDEEDSLIVRELPASDVDGVACLPMKDYDISVVTGDRWGAGTDANVYICIFGTKGDSGKHFLSNKRNNFERNQTDVFRL
;
A
#
# COMPACT_ATOMS: atom_id res chain seq x y z
N MET A 1 -0.27 21.91 9.65
CA MET A 1 -1.21 21.89 8.49
C MET A 1 -2.61 22.05 9.04
N ASP A 2 -3.43 22.95 8.50
CA ASP A 2 -4.78 23.18 9.02
C ASP A 2 -5.79 22.22 8.40
N LYS A 3 -5.86 22.17 7.06
CA LYS A 3 -6.71 21.22 6.33
C LYS A 3 -6.22 20.99 4.90
N VAL A 4 -6.67 19.89 4.31
CA VAL A 4 -6.59 19.63 2.87
C VAL A 4 -8.00 19.59 2.30
N ILE A 5 -8.19 20.18 1.13
CA ILE A 5 -9.44 20.15 0.38
C ILE A 5 -9.16 19.43 -0.93
N VAL A 6 -9.99 18.45 -1.28
CA VAL A 6 -9.88 17.70 -2.52
C VAL A 6 -11.15 17.91 -3.31
N GLU A 7 -11.03 18.60 -4.44
CA GLU A 7 -12.08 18.78 -5.42
C GLU A 7 -11.90 17.75 -6.54
N VAL A 8 -12.92 16.95 -6.75
CA VAL A 8 -12.96 15.97 -7.83
C VAL A 8 -13.49 16.66 -9.09
N GLY A 9 -13.00 16.31 -10.27
CA GLY A 9 -13.45 16.91 -11.55
C GLY A 9 -14.95 16.82 -11.85
N ASP A 10 -15.74 16.06 -11.07
CA ASP A 10 -17.21 16.04 -11.12
C ASP A 10 -17.89 17.10 -10.23
N GLY A 11 -17.11 17.95 -9.55
CA GLY A 11 -17.56 19.01 -8.65
C GLY A 11 -17.75 18.57 -7.20
N THR A 12 -17.49 17.31 -6.86
CA THR A 12 -17.54 16.83 -5.46
C THR A 12 -16.35 17.36 -4.67
N THR A 13 -16.59 17.95 -3.50
CA THR A 13 -15.54 18.44 -2.60
C THR A 13 -15.46 17.61 -1.33
N PHE A 14 -14.25 17.20 -0.95
CA PHE A 14 -13.95 16.55 0.31
C PHE A 14 -13.01 17.40 1.15
N PHE A 15 -13.24 17.42 2.46
CA PHE A 15 -12.47 18.16 3.44
C PHE A 15 -11.72 17.17 4.35
N PHE A 16 -10.46 17.46 4.60
CA PHE A 16 -9.56 16.68 5.45
C PHE A 16 -8.97 17.62 6.50
N PRO A 17 -9.70 17.90 7.60
CA PRO A 17 -9.20 18.74 8.68
C PRO A 17 -8.07 18.04 9.45
N PHE A 18 -6.95 18.74 9.64
CA PHE A 18 -5.78 18.24 10.38
C PHE A 18 -5.58 18.98 11.70
N GLY A 19 -5.54 20.33 11.67
CA GLY A 19 -5.37 21.19 12.85
C GLY A 19 -4.17 20.88 13.75
N ARG A 20 -3.14 20.20 13.23
CA ARG A 20 -2.00 19.64 13.98
C ARG A 20 -0.68 19.81 13.24
N TRP A 21 0.41 19.62 13.98
CA TRP A 21 1.75 19.60 13.43
C TRP A 21 2.04 18.28 12.70
N LEU A 22 2.80 18.38 11.60
CA LEU A 22 3.38 17.24 10.87
C LEU A 22 4.91 17.34 10.96
N ALA A 23 5.45 17.28 12.17
CA ALA A 23 6.87 17.49 12.44
C ALA A 23 7.35 16.55 13.56
N THR A 24 8.61 16.15 13.54
CA THR A 24 9.18 15.21 14.52
C THR A 24 9.47 15.85 15.87
N ASP A 25 9.60 17.17 15.90
CA ASP A 25 9.92 18.00 17.08
C ASP A 25 8.71 18.71 17.68
N GLU A 26 7.52 18.53 17.09
CA GLU A 26 6.26 19.13 17.55
C GLU A 26 5.20 18.07 17.88
N GLU A 27 4.30 18.42 18.80
CA GLU A 27 3.17 17.59 19.25
C GLU A 27 3.52 16.12 19.54
N ASP A 28 3.16 15.19 18.66
CA ASP A 28 3.39 13.74 18.84
C ASP A 28 4.47 13.19 17.90
N GLY A 29 5.25 14.06 17.27
CA GLY A 29 6.39 13.69 16.43
C GLY A 29 6.02 13.04 15.09
N LYS A 30 4.73 13.00 14.71
CA LYS A 30 4.29 12.33 13.48
C LYS A 30 4.33 13.28 12.29
N ILE A 31 5.00 12.83 11.22
CA ILE A 31 5.10 13.55 9.93
C ILE A 31 4.13 13.01 8.86
N VAL A 32 3.41 11.93 9.14
CA VAL A 32 2.41 11.31 8.26
C VAL A 32 1.15 11.03 9.06
N ARG A 33 0.00 11.39 8.49
CA ARG A 33 -1.32 11.17 9.07
C ARG A 33 -2.32 10.76 8.02
N GLU A 34 -3.10 9.75 8.37
CA GLU A 34 -4.29 9.35 7.63
C GLU A 34 -5.50 10.10 8.20
N THR A 35 -6.25 10.76 7.33
CA THR A 35 -7.48 11.46 7.71
C THR A 35 -8.61 11.02 6.79
N PRO A 36 -9.79 10.69 7.33
CA PRO A 36 -10.96 10.36 6.55
C PRO A 36 -11.54 11.61 5.87
N ALA A 37 -12.24 11.39 4.76
CA ALA A 37 -12.90 12.46 4.03
C ALA A 37 -14.19 12.91 4.73
N ALA A 38 -14.34 14.22 4.93
CA ALA A 38 -15.60 14.85 5.33
C ALA A 38 -16.26 15.56 4.13
N THR A 39 -17.59 15.58 4.09
CA THR A 39 -18.37 16.28 3.04
C THR A 39 -18.74 17.72 3.44
N GLU A 40 -18.47 18.10 4.69
CA GLU A 40 -18.71 19.44 5.21
C GLU A 40 -17.41 19.98 5.82
N ASP A 41 -17.15 21.27 5.65
CA ASP A 41 -16.01 22.00 6.23
C ASP A 41 -16.23 22.22 7.74
N SER A 42 -16.28 21.11 8.48
CA SER A 42 -16.41 21.08 9.93
C SER A 42 -15.09 20.61 10.55
N GLN A 43 -14.74 21.14 11.73
CA GLN A 43 -13.64 20.60 12.53
C GLN A 43 -14.06 19.25 13.12
N THR A 44 -14.06 18.20 12.31
CA THR A 44 -14.35 16.84 12.78
C THR A 44 -13.11 15.98 12.59
N TYR A 45 -12.39 15.77 13.69
CA TYR A 45 -11.50 14.62 13.83
C TYR A 45 -12.40 13.39 13.93
N LEU A 46 -12.30 12.42 13.02
CA LEU A 46 -12.95 11.14 13.30
C LEU A 46 -12.23 10.47 14.47
N PRO A 47 -12.98 9.82 15.38
CA PRO A 47 -12.37 9.09 16.47
C PRO A 47 -11.55 7.93 15.90
N GLU A 48 -10.27 7.88 16.26
CA GLU A 48 -9.44 6.69 16.05
C GLU A 48 -10.09 5.51 16.79
N VAL A 49 -10.20 4.38 16.10
CA VAL A 49 -10.60 3.11 16.71
C VAL A 49 -9.34 2.42 17.21
N ASN A 50 -9.42 1.89 18.43
CA ASN A 50 -8.36 1.06 18.98
C ASN A 50 -8.57 -0.41 18.55
N TYR A 51 -7.54 -0.98 17.94
CA TYR A 51 -7.44 -2.37 17.58
C TYR A 51 -6.40 -3.01 18.49
N VAL A 52 -6.84 -3.89 19.38
CA VAL A 52 -5.93 -4.62 20.28
C VAL A 52 -5.40 -5.83 19.52
N VAL A 53 -4.14 -5.76 19.11
CA VAL A 53 -3.45 -6.78 18.31
C VAL A 53 -2.66 -7.68 19.26
N LYS A 54 -2.99 -8.97 19.30
CA LYS A 54 -2.20 -9.98 20.00
C LYS A 54 -1.45 -10.83 19.00
N VAL A 55 -0.14 -10.89 19.14
CA VAL A 55 0.75 -11.63 18.24
C VAL A 55 1.36 -12.79 19.00
N LYS A 56 1.19 -14.00 18.49
CA LYS A 56 1.77 -15.21 19.09
C LYS A 56 2.92 -15.73 18.24
N THR A 57 4.13 -15.67 18.78
CA THR A 57 5.30 -16.34 18.21
C THR A 57 5.26 -17.83 18.56
N GLY A 58 5.51 -18.70 17.59
CA GLY A 58 5.42 -20.15 17.84
C GLY A 58 6.57 -20.70 18.69
N ASP A 59 6.42 -21.95 19.11
CA ASP A 59 7.38 -22.66 19.96
C ASP A 59 8.34 -23.55 19.14
N ARG A 60 8.95 -22.97 18.10
CA ARG A 60 10.01 -23.65 17.34
C ARG A 60 11.39 -23.14 17.77
N TRP A 61 12.40 -23.98 17.64
CA TRP A 61 13.78 -23.53 17.87
C TRP A 61 14.12 -22.40 16.90
N GLY A 62 14.64 -21.28 17.42
CA GLY A 62 14.94 -20.07 16.62
C GLY A 62 13.72 -19.22 16.24
N ALA A 63 12.52 -19.48 16.80
CA ALA A 63 11.30 -18.79 16.37
C ALA A 63 11.21 -17.29 16.67
N GLY A 64 12.02 -16.77 17.60
CA GLY A 64 12.00 -15.36 18.00
C GLY A 64 12.76 -14.46 17.03
N THR A 65 12.41 -13.18 17.00
CA THR A 65 13.05 -12.20 16.10
C THR A 65 13.46 -10.93 16.83
N ASP A 66 14.62 -10.39 16.43
CA ASP A 66 15.10 -9.07 16.84
C ASP A 66 14.74 -7.98 15.81
N ALA A 67 14.09 -8.35 14.71
CA ALA A 67 13.75 -7.42 13.63
C ALA A 67 12.57 -6.52 14.02
N ASN A 68 12.46 -5.35 13.36
CA ASN A 68 11.31 -4.48 13.54
C ASN A 68 10.09 -5.11 12.84
N VAL A 69 9.06 -5.46 13.61
CA VAL A 69 7.82 -6.06 13.09
C VAL A 69 6.77 -5.00 12.81
N TYR A 70 6.14 -5.07 11.65
CA TYR A 70 5.10 -4.14 11.21
C TYR A 70 3.83 -4.87 10.82
N ILE A 71 2.69 -4.25 11.11
CA ILE A 71 1.36 -4.72 10.70
C ILE A 71 0.61 -3.65 9.91
N GLN A 72 -0.15 -4.09 8.92
CA GLN A 72 -1.17 -3.30 8.24
C GLN A 72 -2.50 -4.05 8.29
N ILE A 73 -3.56 -3.37 8.69
CA ILE A 73 -4.88 -3.98 8.90
C ILE A 73 -5.81 -3.54 7.76
N PHE A 74 -6.55 -4.49 7.18
CA PHE A 74 -7.49 -4.24 6.08
C PHE A 74 -8.90 -4.63 6.52
N GLY A 75 -9.88 -3.81 6.17
CA GLY A 75 -11.30 -4.08 6.32
C GLY A 75 -12.11 -3.57 5.14
N ASP A 76 -13.42 -3.74 5.20
CA ASP A 76 -14.35 -3.35 4.13
C ASP A 76 -14.43 -1.83 3.90
N LYS A 77 -14.02 -1.01 4.88
CA LYS A 77 -13.97 0.46 4.76
C LYS A 77 -12.61 1.01 4.34
N GLY A 78 -11.57 0.18 4.25
CA GLY A 78 -10.23 0.63 3.87
C GLY A 78 -9.11 -0.15 4.56
N LYS A 79 -7.94 0.46 4.65
CA LYS A 79 -6.75 -0.12 5.29
C LYS A 79 -6.08 0.92 6.18
N SER A 80 -5.42 0.48 7.25
CA SER A 80 -4.57 1.35 8.05
C SER A 80 -3.25 1.65 7.33
N ASP A 81 -2.47 2.61 7.84
CA ASP A 81 -1.02 2.62 7.60
C ASP A 81 -0.34 1.33 8.07
N LYS A 82 0.89 1.09 7.59
CA LYS A 82 1.82 0.12 8.18
C LYS A 82 2.31 0.66 9.53
N LYS A 83 2.00 -0.05 10.62
CA LYS A 83 2.32 0.33 12.01
C LYS A 83 3.41 -0.58 12.56
N LEU A 84 4.45 0.02 13.16
CA LEU A 84 5.47 -0.69 13.93
C LEU A 84 4.84 -1.25 15.21
N LEU A 85 5.12 -2.50 15.52
CA LEU A 85 4.70 -3.17 16.74
C LEU A 85 5.87 -3.25 17.72
N ASP A 86 6.01 -2.22 18.55
CA ASP A 86 7.04 -2.17 19.59
C ASP A 86 6.53 -1.44 20.83
N ASN A 87 6.58 -2.11 21.99
CA ASN A 87 6.21 -1.50 23.27
C ASN A 87 7.01 -2.02 24.48
N ALA A 88 8.00 -2.89 24.26
CA ALA A 88 8.80 -3.49 25.31
C ALA A 88 10.14 -3.98 24.74
N GLN A 89 11.14 -4.08 25.61
CA GLN A 89 12.39 -4.74 25.27
C GLN A 89 12.14 -6.25 25.18
N ASN A 90 12.42 -6.85 24.02
CA ASN A 90 12.20 -8.27 23.69
C ASN A 90 10.74 -8.65 23.38
N ASN A 91 10.13 -7.98 22.39
CA ASN A 91 8.90 -8.45 21.76
C ASN A 91 9.21 -9.65 20.85
N PHE A 92 8.21 -10.48 20.58
CA PHE A 92 8.24 -11.56 19.59
C PHE A 92 9.17 -12.74 19.92
N GLU A 93 9.46 -12.97 21.19
CA GLU A 93 10.25 -14.12 21.64
C GLU A 93 9.54 -15.47 21.43
N ARG A 94 10.32 -16.55 21.30
CA ARG A 94 9.78 -17.91 21.14
C ARG A 94 8.73 -18.23 22.20
N ALA A 95 7.59 -18.77 21.76
CA ALA A 95 6.44 -19.15 22.59
C ALA A 95 5.81 -18.00 23.41
N LYS A 96 6.11 -16.75 23.06
CA LYS A 96 5.54 -15.55 23.71
C LYS A 96 4.30 -15.07 22.94
N GLU A 97 3.38 -14.46 23.70
CA GLU A 97 2.29 -13.66 23.16
C GLU A 97 2.51 -12.20 23.57
N ASP A 98 2.55 -11.30 22.58
CA ASP A 98 2.72 -9.86 22.77
C ASP A 98 1.43 -9.13 22.38
N VAL A 99 1.11 -8.05 23.10
CA VAL A 99 -0.13 -7.30 22.94
C VAL A 99 0.16 -5.84 22.62
N PHE A 100 -0.42 -5.33 21.54
CA PHE A 100 -0.24 -3.98 21.05
C PHE A 100 -1.58 -3.26 20.89
N ALA A 101 -1.58 -1.95 21.12
CA ALA A 101 -2.71 -1.08 20.83
C ALA A 101 -2.43 -0.33 19.52
N VAL A 102 -3.13 -0.73 18.46
CA VAL A 102 -3.03 -0.08 17.15
C VAL A 102 -4.20 0.86 16.96
N ARG A 103 -3.92 2.15 16.79
CA ARG A 103 -4.94 3.15 16.47
C ARG A 103 -4.98 3.43 14.98
N ALA A 104 -6.17 3.34 14.40
CA ALA A 104 -6.44 3.63 13.00
C ALA A 104 -7.86 4.22 12.84
N VAL A 105 -8.21 4.67 11.63
CA VAL A 105 -9.60 4.99 11.30
C VAL A 105 -10.49 3.75 11.45
N ASP A 106 -11.80 3.93 11.42
CA ASP A 106 -12.74 2.80 11.41
C ASP A 106 -12.63 2.00 10.10
N LEU A 107 -11.94 0.87 10.17
CA LEU A 107 -11.74 -0.07 9.07
C LEU A 107 -12.97 -0.96 8.80
N GLY A 108 -14.00 -0.90 9.66
CA GLY A 108 -15.16 -1.78 9.57
C GLY A 108 -14.80 -3.25 9.83
N THR A 109 -15.41 -4.15 9.06
CA THR A 109 -15.19 -5.59 9.20
C THR A 109 -13.85 -5.98 8.59
N LEU A 110 -12.95 -6.53 9.42
CA LEU A 110 -11.60 -6.89 8.99
C LEU A 110 -11.62 -8.09 8.03
N THR A 111 -10.88 -7.96 6.94
CA THR A 111 -10.81 -8.96 5.85
C THR A 111 -9.47 -9.65 5.79
N LYS A 112 -8.36 -8.91 6.01
CA LYS A 112 -7.01 -9.45 6.03
C LYS A 112 -6.04 -8.54 6.79
N ILE A 113 -4.84 -9.04 7.00
CA ILE A 113 -3.69 -8.26 7.47
C ILE A 113 -2.50 -8.45 6.53
N SER A 114 -1.59 -7.48 6.49
CA SER A 114 -0.20 -7.68 6.06
C SER A 114 0.69 -7.62 7.30
N ILE A 115 1.49 -8.65 7.55
CA ILE A 115 2.43 -8.71 8.67
C ILE A 115 3.81 -9.07 8.13
N GLY A 116 4.84 -8.36 8.58
CA GLY A 116 6.21 -8.63 8.18
C GLY A 116 7.24 -7.89 9.03
N HIS A 117 8.51 -8.06 8.68
CA HIS A 117 9.62 -7.39 9.37
C HIS A 117 10.64 -6.82 8.40
N ASP A 118 11.56 -5.99 8.88
CA ASP A 118 12.59 -5.32 8.06
C ASP A 118 13.88 -6.15 7.85
N ASN A 119 13.87 -7.42 8.26
CA ASN A 119 15.03 -8.31 8.23
C ASN A 119 16.28 -7.78 8.96
N SER A 120 16.12 -6.86 9.92
CA SER A 120 17.22 -6.35 10.74
C SER A 120 17.57 -7.30 11.90
N GLY A 121 18.73 -7.07 12.54
CA GLY A 121 19.22 -7.89 13.65
C GLY A 121 20.01 -9.13 13.22
N PHE A 122 20.52 -9.88 14.20
CA PHE A 122 21.34 -11.09 13.96
C PHE A 122 20.49 -12.35 13.75
N SER A 123 19.24 -12.36 14.22
CA SER A 123 18.28 -13.45 14.07
C SER A 123 16.94 -12.88 13.62
N ALA A 124 16.88 -12.43 12.36
CA ALA A 124 15.70 -11.76 11.84
C ALA A 124 14.54 -12.72 11.52
N GLY A 125 14.85 -13.99 11.26
CA GLY A 125 13.85 -15.02 10.94
C GLY A 125 12.86 -15.20 12.08
N TRP A 126 11.56 -15.20 11.75
CA TRP A 126 10.49 -15.21 12.73
C TRP A 126 9.47 -16.29 12.43
N PHE A 127 9.17 -17.16 13.38
CA PHE A 127 8.07 -18.12 13.22
C PHE A 127 6.79 -17.57 13.84
N LEU A 128 5.94 -16.98 13.01
CA LEU A 128 4.63 -16.49 13.41
C LEU A 128 3.61 -17.64 13.48
N GLU A 129 3.03 -17.86 14.65
CA GLU A 129 1.97 -18.87 14.82
C GLU A 129 0.61 -18.30 14.38
N ASN A 130 0.11 -17.28 15.08
CA ASN A 130 -1.15 -16.61 14.76
C ASN A 130 -1.23 -15.21 15.37
N ILE A 131 -2.21 -14.44 14.89
CA ILE A 131 -2.55 -13.11 15.37
C ILE A 131 -4.05 -13.09 15.68
N SER A 132 -4.43 -12.42 16.77
CA SER A 132 -5.83 -12.06 17.02
C SER A 132 -5.98 -10.55 17.18
N ILE A 133 -7.01 -9.98 16.57
CA ILE A 133 -7.27 -8.54 16.62
C ILE A 133 -8.67 -8.32 17.19
N HIS A 134 -8.76 -7.61 18.31
CA HIS A 134 -10.02 -7.17 18.87
C HIS A 134 -10.31 -5.73 18.47
N SER A 135 -11.40 -5.52 17.72
CA SER A 135 -11.93 -4.19 17.39
C SER A 135 -12.82 -3.71 18.53
N GLU A 136 -12.41 -2.65 19.24
CA GLU A 136 -13.21 -2.10 20.35
C GLU A 136 -14.54 -1.51 19.86
N LYS A 137 -14.60 -1.02 18.62
CA LYS A 137 -15.81 -0.42 18.04
C LYS A 137 -16.86 -1.46 17.69
N GLU A 138 -16.46 -2.57 17.06
CA GLU A 138 -17.37 -3.67 16.70
C GLU A 138 -17.55 -4.66 17.86
N ASN A 139 -16.74 -4.56 18.92
CA ASN A 139 -16.63 -5.53 20.01
C ASN A 139 -16.47 -6.97 19.47
N LYS A 140 -15.62 -7.14 18.45
CA LYS A 140 -15.43 -8.39 17.72
C LYS A 140 -13.95 -8.73 17.60
N THR A 141 -13.65 -10.01 17.77
CA THR A 141 -12.30 -10.56 17.63
C THR A 141 -12.17 -11.29 16.30
N TYR A 142 -11.09 -10.99 15.58
CA TYR A 142 -10.72 -11.60 14.31
C TYR A 142 -9.45 -12.42 14.51
N HIS A 143 -9.36 -13.58 13.86
CA HIS A 143 -8.22 -14.47 13.95
C HIS A 143 -7.49 -14.56 12.60
N PHE A 144 -6.17 -14.67 12.65
CA PHE A 144 -5.30 -14.76 11.48
C PHE A 144 -4.23 -15.81 11.75
N PHE A 145 -4.31 -16.95 11.07
CA PHE A 145 -3.39 -18.07 11.27
C PHE A 145 -2.29 -18.05 10.22
N CYS A 146 -1.01 -18.03 10.66
CA CYS A 146 0.15 -18.04 9.77
C CYS A 146 0.80 -19.43 9.76
N GLY A 147 1.31 -19.86 10.92
CA GLY A 147 1.97 -21.16 11.10
C GLY A 147 3.20 -21.37 10.23
N ASN A 148 3.92 -20.30 9.88
CA ASN A 148 5.05 -20.36 8.94
C ASN A 148 6.16 -19.38 9.31
N TRP A 149 7.35 -19.61 8.77
CA TRP A 149 8.49 -18.71 8.90
C TRP A 149 8.30 -17.47 8.02
N LEU A 150 8.61 -16.32 8.60
CA LEU A 150 8.88 -15.07 7.92
C LEU A 150 10.40 -14.87 7.99
N ALA A 151 11.11 -15.32 6.96
CA ALA A 151 12.57 -15.38 6.94
C ALA A 151 13.04 -15.48 5.48
N THR A 152 14.24 -14.96 5.18
CA THR A 152 14.82 -15.05 3.82
C THR A 152 15.50 -16.39 3.56
N ASP A 153 15.89 -17.11 4.61
CA ASP A 153 16.64 -18.36 4.60
C ASP A 153 15.83 -19.59 5.07
N GLU A 154 14.59 -19.38 5.55
CA GLU A 154 13.68 -20.44 5.98
C GLU A 154 12.29 -20.34 5.32
N GLY A 155 11.52 -21.43 5.41
CA GLY A 155 10.16 -21.49 4.87
C GLY A 155 10.12 -21.31 3.35
N ASP A 156 9.41 -20.28 2.89
CA ASP A 156 9.31 -19.90 1.47
C ASP A 156 10.15 -18.66 1.11
N GLY A 157 11.02 -18.18 2.02
CA GLY A 157 11.90 -17.04 1.79
C GLY A 157 11.22 -15.67 1.91
N LEU A 158 9.94 -15.61 2.32
CA LEU A 158 9.20 -14.36 2.46
C LEU A 158 9.33 -13.79 3.88
N ILE A 159 9.56 -12.49 4.00
CA ILE A 159 9.61 -11.75 5.30
C ILE A 159 8.33 -10.94 5.58
N GLU A 160 7.39 -10.92 4.64
CA GLU A 160 6.08 -10.28 4.77
C GLU A 160 5.00 -11.17 4.14
N ARG A 161 3.85 -11.28 4.79
CA ARG A 161 2.72 -12.12 4.37
C ARG A 161 1.40 -11.41 4.53
N GLU A 162 0.51 -11.67 3.59
CA GLU A 162 -0.91 -11.38 3.73
C GLU A 162 -1.64 -12.59 4.33
N ILE A 163 -2.47 -12.34 5.35
CA ILE A 163 -3.24 -13.38 6.02
C ILE A 163 -4.70 -12.96 6.06
N ALA A 164 -5.58 -13.78 5.48
CA ALA A 164 -7.02 -13.56 5.52
C ALA A 164 -7.57 -13.77 6.94
N ALA A 165 -8.58 -12.98 7.31
CA ALA A 165 -9.32 -13.20 8.54
C ALA A 165 -9.97 -14.58 8.50
N SER A 166 -9.99 -15.28 9.63
CA SER A 166 -10.63 -16.57 9.78
C SER A 166 -11.64 -16.56 10.92
N ASP A 167 -12.52 -17.55 10.92
CA ASP A 167 -13.28 -17.90 12.12
C ASP A 167 -12.37 -18.55 13.19
N GLU A 168 -12.96 -18.86 14.35
CA GLU A 168 -12.30 -19.52 15.48
C GLU A 168 -11.80 -20.95 15.15
N HIS A 169 -12.26 -21.53 14.05
CA HIS A 169 -11.87 -22.85 13.56
C HIS A 169 -10.81 -22.78 12.44
N GLY A 170 -10.32 -21.59 12.11
CA GLY A 170 -9.28 -21.39 11.09
C GLY A 170 -9.79 -21.42 9.65
N LYS A 171 -11.11 -21.38 9.43
CA LYS A 171 -11.65 -21.22 8.08
C LYS A 171 -11.52 -19.77 7.65
N THR A 172 -10.68 -19.53 6.64
CA THR A 172 -10.41 -18.20 6.10
C THR A 172 -11.62 -17.65 5.33
N CYS A 173 -11.86 -16.35 5.42
CA CYS A 173 -12.87 -15.65 4.64
C CYS A 173 -12.49 -15.50 3.15
N LEU A 174 -11.19 -15.54 2.84
CA LEU A 174 -10.65 -15.37 1.50
C LEU A 174 -9.49 -16.36 1.26
N PRO A 175 -9.53 -17.20 0.22
CA PRO A 175 -8.45 -18.14 -0.10
C PRO A 175 -7.22 -17.42 -0.66
N LEU A 176 -6.05 -18.05 -0.57
CA LEU A 176 -4.85 -17.60 -1.28
C LEU A 176 -4.96 -17.98 -2.76
N VAL A 177 -4.76 -17.02 -3.66
CA VAL A 177 -4.88 -17.17 -5.11
C VAL A 177 -3.57 -16.76 -5.79
N THR A 178 -3.17 -17.53 -6.80
CA THR A 178 -2.08 -17.15 -7.71
C THR A 178 -2.65 -16.33 -8.87
N TYR A 179 -2.11 -15.14 -9.07
CA TYR A 179 -2.38 -14.28 -10.23
C TYR A 179 -1.20 -14.37 -11.19
N ARG A 180 -1.45 -14.82 -12.42
CA ARG A 180 -0.44 -14.90 -13.48
C ARG A 180 -0.45 -13.63 -14.30
N LEU A 181 0.63 -12.86 -14.22
CA LEU A 181 0.83 -11.62 -14.95
C LEU A 181 1.60 -11.92 -16.23
N SER A 182 1.08 -11.46 -17.37
CA SER A 182 1.80 -11.38 -18.65
C SER A 182 2.09 -9.90 -18.92
N ILE A 183 3.34 -9.50 -18.76
CA ILE A 183 3.79 -8.11 -18.87
C ILE A 183 4.42 -7.93 -20.25
N LEU A 184 3.85 -7.04 -21.07
CA LEU A 184 4.29 -6.81 -22.45
C LEU A 184 5.08 -5.51 -22.53
N THR A 185 6.37 -5.60 -22.79
CA THR A 185 7.19 -4.45 -23.16
C THR A 185 6.96 -4.11 -24.64
N GLY A 186 6.69 -2.85 -24.95
CA GLY A 186 6.36 -2.46 -26.32
C GLY A 186 7.56 -2.50 -27.27
N ASP A 187 7.25 -2.37 -28.57
CA ASP A 187 8.25 -2.41 -29.65
C ASP A 187 8.72 -1.00 -30.03
N ARG A 188 9.29 -0.28 -29.06
CA ARG A 188 9.97 1.02 -29.30
C ARG A 188 11.48 0.88 -29.13
N PHE A 189 12.24 1.72 -29.81
CA PHE A 189 13.69 1.77 -29.62
C PHE A 189 14.00 2.10 -28.15
N GLY A 190 14.86 1.30 -27.51
CA GLY A 190 15.21 1.49 -26.08
C GLY A 190 14.10 1.13 -25.09
N ALA A 191 13.06 0.39 -25.50
CA ALA A 191 11.91 0.10 -24.65
C ALA A 191 12.17 -0.82 -23.46
N GLY A 192 13.30 -1.53 -23.41
CA GLY A 192 13.62 -2.48 -22.34
C GLY A 192 14.24 -1.79 -21.12
N THR A 193 14.11 -2.41 -19.94
CA THR A 193 14.59 -1.83 -18.68
C THR A 193 15.49 -2.78 -17.90
N ASP A 194 16.52 -2.22 -17.28
CA ASP A 194 17.39 -2.91 -16.32
C ASP A 194 16.94 -2.71 -14.86
N ALA A 195 15.91 -1.89 -14.63
CA ALA A 195 15.48 -1.50 -13.31
C ALA A 195 14.63 -2.59 -12.64
N ASN A 196 14.57 -2.59 -11.30
CA ASN A 196 13.74 -3.54 -10.57
C ASN A 196 12.26 -3.13 -10.69
N VAL A 197 11.47 -3.96 -11.38
CA VAL A 197 10.05 -3.72 -11.59
C VAL A 197 9.24 -4.21 -10.39
N LYS A 198 8.23 -3.42 -10.01
CA LYS A 198 7.31 -3.71 -8.91
C LYS A 198 5.87 -3.58 -9.36
N VAL A 199 5.00 -4.42 -8.82
CA VAL A 199 3.58 -4.43 -9.15
C VAL A 199 2.71 -4.53 -7.88
N THR A 200 1.52 -3.93 -7.93
CA THR A 200 0.46 -4.11 -6.95
C THR A 200 -0.87 -4.25 -7.68
N LEU A 201 -1.58 -5.34 -7.43
CA LEU A 201 -2.95 -5.54 -7.92
C LEU A 201 -3.95 -5.00 -6.90
N TYR A 202 -5.00 -4.32 -7.37
CA TYR A 202 -6.10 -3.84 -6.55
C TYR A 202 -7.38 -4.52 -7.01
N GLY A 203 -8.17 -5.01 -6.06
CA GLY A 203 -9.49 -5.57 -6.30
C GLY A 203 -10.50 -5.16 -5.23
N THR A 204 -11.72 -5.67 -5.35
CA THR A 204 -12.81 -5.37 -4.41
C THR A 204 -12.55 -5.83 -2.98
N ASN A 205 -11.63 -6.79 -2.77
CA ASN A 205 -11.28 -7.31 -1.44
C ASN A 205 -9.96 -6.76 -0.88
N GLY A 206 -9.40 -5.71 -1.49
CA GLY A 206 -8.14 -5.08 -1.10
C GLY A 206 -7.08 -5.16 -2.20
N ASP A 207 -5.82 -4.94 -1.83
CA ASP A 207 -4.69 -4.93 -2.77
C ASP A 207 -3.65 -6.00 -2.43
N SER A 208 -2.87 -6.48 -3.39
CA SER A 208 -1.86 -7.52 -3.15
C SER A 208 -0.67 -7.06 -2.33
N GLY A 209 -0.57 -5.78 -1.93
CA GLY A 209 0.70 -5.17 -1.56
C GLY A 209 1.70 -5.10 -2.74
N GLU A 210 2.84 -4.45 -2.49
CA GLU A 210 3.92 -4.35 -3.47
C GLU A 210 4.62 -5.70 -3.65
N ARG A 211 4.84 -6.09 -4.90
CA ARG A 211 5.56 -7.31 -5.28
C ARG A 211 6.64 -6.94 -6.27
N ILE A 212 7.90 -7.26 -5.93
CA ILE A 212 8.98 -7.21 -6.91
C ILE A 212 8.74 -8.34 -7.90
N VAL A 213 8.74 -8.02 -9.18
CA VAL A 213 8.57 -9.00 -10.26
C VAL A 213 9.90 -9.16 -10.98
N ASP A 214 10.58 -10.26 -10.69
CA ASP A 214 11.82 -10.67 -11.38
C ASP A 214 11.59 -12.03 -12.04
N PRO A 215 11.12 -12.07 -13.30
CA PRO A 215 11.02 -13.29 -14.06
C PRO A 215 12.40 -13.72 -14.59
N LYS A 216 13.38 -13.87 -13.68
CA LYS A 216 14.75 -14.37 -13.92
C LYS A 216 15.50 -13.64 -15.04
N GLY A 217 16.49 -12.83 -14.67
CA GLY A 217 17.67 -12.45 -15.48
C GLY A 217 17.42 -11.96 -16.92
N ASN A 218 17.60 -10.65 -17.14
CA ASN A 218 17.42 -9.98 -18.43
C ASN A 218 15.97 -10.05 -18.95
N SER A 219 15.03 -9.74 -18.07
CA SER A 219 13.59 -9.63 -18.29
C SER A 219 13.19 -8.24 -18.79
N PHE A 220 11.96 -8.09 -19.27
CA PHE A 220 11.36 -6.80 -19.69
C PHE A 220 11.99 -6.15 -20.91
N GLU A 221 12.58 -6.95 -21.79
CA GLU A 221 13.19 -6.49 -23.04
C GLU A 221 12.17 -6.01 -24.08
N ARG A 222 12.60 -5.10 -24.96
CA ARG A 222 11.81 -4.62 -26.09
C ARG A 222 11.09 -5.77 -26.83
N ALA A 223 9.79 -5.59 -27.07
CA ALA A 223 8.92 -6.54 -27.77
C ALA A 223 8.85 -7.95 -27.15
N LYS A 224 9.25 -8.12 -25.88
CA LYS A 224 9.07 -9.38 -25.15
C LYS A 224 7.85 -9.34 -24.23
N THR A 225 7.39 -10.55 -23.92
CA THR A 225 6.37 -10.80 -22.89
C THR A 225 6.99 -11.62 -21.78
N ASP A 226 6.99 -11.06 -20.58
CA ASP A 226 7.47 -11.73 -19.38
C ASP A 226 6.29 -12.23 -18.56
N ILE A 227 6.41 -13.45 -18.04
CA ILE A 227 5.34 -14.10 -17.26
C ILE A 227 5.81 -14.31 -15.82
N VAL A 228 5.05 -13.79 -14.87
CA VAL A 228 5.32 -13.92 -13.44
C VAL A 228 4.05 -14.29 -12.68
N GLY A 229 4.16 -15.18 -11.70
CA GLY A 229 3.08 -15.50 -10.79
C GLY A 229 3.26 -14.73 -9.48
N ILE A 230 2.21 -14.07 -9.01
CA ILE A 230 2.18 -13.49 -7.66
C ILE A 230 1.07 -14.16 -6.83
N GLN A 231 1.34 -14.41 -5.56
CA GLN A 231 0.33 -14.94 -4.63
C GLN A 231 -0.20 -13.81 -3.75
N ALA A 232 -1.53 -13.75 -3.62
CA ALA A 232 -2.24 -12.82 -2.76
C ALA A 232 -3.53 -13.46 -2.26
N VAL A 233 -4.07 -12.95 -1.16
CA VAL A 233 -5.44 -13.28 -0.75
C VAL A 233 -6.40 -12.89 -1.88
N ASP A 234 -7.44 -13.68 -2.15
CA ASP A 234 -8.37 -13.43 -3.25
C ASP A 234 -8.89 -11.98 -3.25
N LEU A 235 -8.43 -11.21 -4.23
CA LEU A 235 -8.69 -9.79 -4.40
C LEU A 235 -10.09 -9.50 -4.94
N GLY A 236 -10.85 -10.54 -5.34
CA GLY A 236 -12.15 -10.37 -5.99
C GLY A 236 -12.01 -9.76 -7.39
N LYS A 237 -12.95 -8.90 -7.79
CA LYS A 237 -12.88 -8.24 -9.11
C LYS A 237 -11.74 -7.23 -9.11
N LEU A 238 -10.75 -7.41 -9.98
CA LEU A 238 -9.65 -6.46 -10.15
C LEU A 238 -10.19 -5.12 -10.66
N THR A 239 -9.70 -4.04 -10.08
CA THR A 239 -10.13 -2.66 -10.36
C THR A 239 -9.01 -1.81 -10.94
N LYS A 240 -7.76 -2.07 -10.54
CA LYS A 240 -6.58 -1.30 -10.92
C LYS A 240 -5.30 -2.13 -10.74
N LEU A 241 -4.26 -1.80 -11.49
CA LEU A 241 -2.91 -2.31 -11.33
C LEU A 241 -1.94 -1.14 -11.23
N ARG A 242 -1.14 -1.10 -10.18
CA ARG A 242 0.01 -0.18 -10.07
C ARG A 242 1.26 -0.93 -10.53
N ILE A 243 2.03 -0.34 -11.42
CA ILE A 243 3.30 -0.89 -11.88
C ILE A 243 4.35 0.20 -12.04
N GLY A 244 5.57 -0.08 -11.63
CA GLY A 244 6.67 0.88 -11.74
C GLY A 244 8.01 0.23 -11.51
N HIS A 245 9.07 1.03 -11.51
CA HIS A 245 10.42 0.57 -11.27
C HIS A 245 11.19 1.53 -10.35
N ASP A 246 12.35 1.09 -9.87
CA ASP A 246 13.20 1.86 -8.93
C ASP A 246 14.23 2.78 -9.60
N ASN A 247 14.16 2.91 -10.93
CA ASN A 247 15.09 3.70 -11.76
C ASN A 247 16.57 3.30 -11.60
N SER A 248 16.85 2.06 -11.17
CA SER A 248 18.21 1.52 -11.11
C SER A 248 18.69 0.97 -12.46
N GLY A 249 19.96 0.58 -12.54
CA GLY A 249 20.55 0.03 -13.77
C GLY A 249 21.07 1.09 -14.76
N VAL A 250 21.50 0.64 -15.94
CA VAL A 250 22.12 1.52 -16.96
C VAL A 250 21.05 2.10 -17.88
N GLY A 251 20.05 1.31 -18.26
CA GLY A 251 18.86 1.76 -18.98
C GLY A 251 17.59 1.56 -18.14
N PRO A 252 17.23 2.49 -17.23
CA PRO A 252 16.04 2.33 -16.40
C PRO A 252 14.73 2.63 -17.15
N ALA A 253 14.79 3.37 -18.25
CA ALA A 253 13.62 3.74 -19.04
C ALA A 253 12.88 2.50 -19.55
N TRP A 254 11.55 2.50 -19.48
CA TRP A 254 10.76 1.34 -19.87
C TRP A 254 9.52 1.76 -20.66
N PHE A 255 9.31 1.20 -21.84
CA PHE A 255 8.04 1.41 -22.55
C PHE A 255 7.11 0.21 -22.32
N LEU A 256 6.17 0.36 -21.40
CA LEU A 256 5.18 -0.67 -21.09
C LEU A 256 3.99 -0.56 -22.06
N ASP A 257 3.70 -1.64 -22.79
CA ASP A 257 2.53 -1.71 -23.66
C ASP A 257 1.27 -2.02 -22.85
N LYS A 258 1.23 -3.21 -22.22
CA LYS A 258 0.10 -3.64 -21.39
C LYS A 258 0.48 -4.75 -20.41
N VAL A 259 -0.39 -4.97 -19.44
CA VAL A 259 -0.34 -6.13 -18.54
C VAL A 259 -1.65 -6.91 -18.65
N ILE A 260 -1.56 -8.24 -18.74
CA ILE A 260 -2.70 -9.15 -18.68
C ILE A 260 -2.59 -9.96 -17.40
N VAL A 261 -3.61 -9.90 -16.56
CA VAL A 261 -3.65 -10.66 -15.31
C VAL A 261 -4.68 -11.77 -15.43
N GLU A 262 -4.26 -13.00 -15.18
CA GLU A 262 -5.14 -14.17 -15.11
C GLU A 262 -5.22 -14.64 -13.65
N ASN A 263 -6.44 -14.69 -13.10
CA ASN A 263 -6.68 -15.35 -11.81
C ASN A 263 -6.66 -16.87 -12.03
N GLU A 264 -5.66 -17.58 -11.48
CA GLU A 264 -5.49 -19.00 -11.78
C GLU A 264 -6.57 -19.90 -11.17
N ALA A 265 -7.32 -19.43 -10.18
CA ALA A 265 -8.40 -20.18 -9.53
C ALA A 265 -9.67 -20.21 -10.39
N ASN A 266 -10.07 -19.09 -10.99
CA ASN A 266 -11.30 -18.97 -11.77
C ASN A 266 -11.07 -18.80 -13.29
N LYS A 267 -9.81 -18.65 -13.73
CA LYS A 267 -9.36 -18.42 -15.12
C LYS A 267 -9.87 -17.12 -15.75
N GLU A 268 -10.35 -16.18 -14.93
CA GLU A 268 -10.74 -14.84 -15.37
C GLU A 268 -9.50 -14.04 -15.78
N LYS A 269 -9.63 -13.29 -16.88
CA LYS A 269 -8.58 -12.41 -17.39
C LYS A 269 -9.01 -10.95 -17.28
N THR A 270 -8.11 -10.12 -16.79
CA THR A 270 -8.26 -8.67 -16.72
C THR A 270 -7.12 -8.00 -17.48
N PHE A 271 -7.44 -6.96 -18.23
CA PHE A 271 -6.51 -6.26 -19.12
C PHE A 271 -6.20 -4.87 -18.59
N PHE A 272 -4.92 -4.49 -18.65
CA PHE A 272 -4.42 -3.21 -18.16
C PHE A 272 -3.56 -2.58 -19.26
N LEU A 273 -4.16 -1.68 -20.05
CA LEU A 273 -3.46 -0.97 -21.13
C LEU A 273 -2.62 0.18 -20.55
N CYS A 274 -1.36 0.28 -20.96
CA CYS A 274 -0.46 1.37 -20.58
C CYS A 274 -0.09 2.24 -21.78
N GLY A 275 0.68 1.69 -22.72
CA GLY A 275 1.12 2.35 -23.95
C GLY A 275 1.97 3.60 -23.73
N LYS A 276 2.74 3.67 -22.65
CA LYS A 276 3.50 4.86 -22.24
C LYS A 276 4.89 4.52 -21.70
N TRP A 277 5.77 5.51 -21.69
CA TRP A 277 7.07 5.41 -21.05
C TRP A 277 6.93 5.46 -19.53
N LEU A 278 7.74 4.66 -18.83
CA LEU A 278 8.04 4.76 -17.41
C LEU A 278 9.52 5.16 -17.34
N ALA A 279 9.78 6.45 -17.25
CA ALA A 279 11.14 6.99 -17.23
C ALA A 279 11.12 8.40 -16.65
N THR A 280 12.26 8.87 -16.15
CA THR A 280 12.38 10.24 -15.62
C THR A 280 12.67 11.27 -16.72
N ASP A 281 13.18 10.84 -17.86
CA ASP A 281 13.63 11.65 -19.00
C ASP A 281 12.73 11.53 -20.25
N GLU A 282 11.66 10.73 -20.18
CA GLU A 282 10.68 10.55 -21.26
C GLU A 282 9.27 11.00 -20.85
N GLU A 283 8.48 11.40 -21.85
CA GLU A 283 7.06 11.76 -21.73
C GLU A 283 6.71 12.65 -20.52
N ASP A 284 6.08 12.10 -19.49
CA ASP A 284 5.60 12.81 -18.30
C ASP A 284 6.50 12.63 -17.07
N SER A 285 7.71 12.09 -17.27
CA SER A 285 8.72 11.86 -16.23
C SER A 285 8.25 10.94 -15.08
N LEU A 286 7.21 10.13 -15.30
CA LEU A 286 6.69 9.20 -14.30
C LEU A 286 7.31 7.82 -14.46
N ILE A 287 7.80 7.23 -13.36
CA ILE A 287 8.33 5.85 -13.31
C ILE A 287 7.32 4.84 -12.73
N VAL A 288 6.09 5.29 -12.45
CA VAL A 288 4.98 4.50 -11.93
C VAL A 288 3.72 4.80 -12.73
N ARG A 289 2.94 3.77 -13.03
CA ARG A 289 1.66 3.85 -13.73
C ARG A 289 0.56 3.20 -12.90
N GLU A 290 -0.57 3.90 -12.88
CA GLU A 290 -1.84 3.42 -12.35
C GLU A 290 -2.71 3.02 -13.54
N LEU A 291 -2.97 1.73 -13.71
CA LEU A 291 -3.68 1.22 -14.88
C LEU A 291 -5.06 0.72 -14.44
N PRO A 292 -6.17 1.28 -14.96
CA PRO A 292 -7.49 0.79 -14.62
C PRO A 292 -7.77 -0.56 -15.28
N ALA A 293 -8.50 -1.42 -14.57
CA ALA A 293 -8.90 -2.73 -15.07
C ALA A 293 -9.90 -2.62 -16.22
N SER A 294 -9.70 -3.43 -17.27
CA SER A 294 -10.61 -3.63 -18.38
C SER A 294 -10.98 -5.10 -18.55
N ASP A 295 -12.22 -5.35 -18.94
CA ASP A 295 -12.72 -6.68 -19.32
C ASP A 295 -12.45 -6.98 -20.82
N VAL A 296 -11.90 -6.01 -21.58
CA VAL A 296 -11.61 -6.10 -23.02
C VAL A 296 -10.16 -5.71 -23.32
N ASP A 297 -9.45 -6.59 -24.04
CA ASP A 297 -8.06 -6.33 -24.46
C ASP A 297 -7.95 -5.10 -25.38
N GLY A 298 -6.93 -4.28 -25.15
CA GLY A 298 -6.66 -3.06 -25.92
C GLY A 298 -7.58 -1.87 -25.64
N VAL A 299 -8.50 -1.98 -24.68
CA VAL A 299 -9.37 -0.87 -24.26
C VAL A 299 -8.93 -0.38 -22.88
N ALA A 300 -8.58 0.90 -22.78
CA ALA A 300 -8.44 1.56 -21.48
C ALA A 300 -9.83 1.82 -20.90
N CYS A 301 -10.12 1.28 -19.71
CA CYS A 301 -11.38 1.51 -19.04
C CYS A 301 -11.29 2.71 -18.10
N LEU A 302 -12.18 3.69 -18.32
CA LEU A 302 -12.40 4.92 -17.55
C LEU A 302 -11.37 6.04 -17.74
N PRO A 303 -11.82 7.30 -17.90
CA PRO A 303 -10.94 8.43 -17.67
C PRO A 303 -10.54 8.43 -16.19
N MET A 304 -9.25 8.63 -15.92
CA MET A 304 -8.79 9.01 -14.59
C MET A 304 -9.54 10.27 -14.17
N LYS A 305 -9.93 10.34 -12.89
CA LYS A 305 -10.51 11.56 -12.36
C LYS A 305 -9.36 12.51 -12.05
N ASP A 306 -9.45 13.73 -12.55
CA ASP A 306 -8.59 14.82 -12.11
C ASP A 306 -9.01 15.21 -10.69
N TYR A 307 -8.02 15.51 -9.86
CA TYR A 307 -8.24 16.06 -8.53
C TYR A 307 -7.50 17.38 -8.36
N ASP A 308 -8.22 18.42 -7.94
CA ASP A 308 -7.62 19.68 -7.49
C ASP A 308 -7.46 19.63 -5.97
N ILE A 309 -6.21 19.67 -5.52
CA ILE A 309 -5.82 19.55 -4.12
C ILE A 309 -5.44 20.93 -3.60
N SER A 310 -6.22 21.45 -2.65
CA SER A 310 -5.87 22.67 -1.93
C SER A 310 -5.35 22.33 -0.54
N VAL A 311 -4.08 22.67 -0.28
CA VAL A 311 -3.44 22.52 1.02
C VAL A 311 -3.48 23.86 1.74
N VAL A 312 -4.09 23.89 2.94
CA VAL A 312 -4.12 25.08 3.81
C VAL A 312 -3.10 24.90 4.93
N THR A 313 -2.05 25.71 4.90
CA THR A 313 -1.03 25.75 5.95
C THR A 313 -1.46 26.67 7.07
N GLY A 314 -1.24 26.24 8.32
CA GLY A 314 -1.72 26.97 9.49
C GLY A 314 -1.02 28.31 9.71
N ASP A 315 -1.63 29.16 10.53
CA ASP A 315 -1.10 30.49 10.90
C ASP A 315 -0.27 30.49 12.20
N ARG A 316 0.09 29.32 12.74
CA ARG A 316 0.99 29.26 13.89
C ARG A 316 2.40 29.69 13.48
N TRP A 317 3.13 30.31 14.41
CA TRP A 317 4.54 30.64 14.18
C TRP A 317 5.32 29.35 13.89
N GLY A 318 6.12 29.33 12.82
CA GLY A 318 6.86 28.15 12.36
C GLY A 318 6.05 27.12 11.55
N ALA A 319 4.78 27.39 11.21
CA ALA A 319 3.92 26.42 10.53
C ALA A 319 4.28 26.12 9.06
N GLY A 320 5.20 26.90 8.47
CA GLY A 320 5.66 26.68 7.10
C GLY A 320 6.72 25.56 6.99
N THR A 321 6.92 25.03 5.78
CA THR A 321 7.92 23.97 5.56
C THR A 321 8.50 23.98 4.15
N ASP A 322 9.81 23.72 4.04
CA ASP A 322 10.51 23.46 2.78
C ASP A 322 10.62 21.95 2.45
N ALA A 323 10.00 21.09 3.28
CA ALA A 323 10.07 19.65 3.09
C ALA A 323 9.27 19.17 1.86
N ASN A 324 9.62 18.00 1.34
CA ASN A 324 8.85 17.35 0.28
C ASN A 324 7.53 16.82 0.85
N VAL A 325 6.44 17.53 0.59
CA VAL A 325 5.09 17.14 0.99
C VAL A 325 4.50 16.20 -0.07
N TYR A 326 3.81 15.14 0.38
CA TYR A 326 3.06 14.26 -0.49
C TYR A 326 1.65 14.00 0.04
N ILE A 327 0.74 13.59 -0.84
CA ILE A 327 -0.60 13.11 -0.50
C ILE A 327 -0.82 11.70 -1.05
N CYS A 328 -1.62 10.90 -0.35
CA CYS A 328 -2.12 9.62 -0.81
C CYS A 328 -3.63 9.59 -0.56
N ILE A 329 -4.43 9.50 -1.63
CA ILE A 329 -5.89 9.52 -1.58
C ILE A 329 -6.37 8.07 -1.58
N PHE A 330 -7.24 7.72 -0.64
CA PHE A 330 -7.85 6.41 -0.54
C PHE A 330 -9.31 6.47 -1.00
N GLY A 331 -9.75 5.46 -1.74
CA GLY A 331 -11.13 5.32 -2.18
C GLY A 331 -11.51 3.86 -2.42
N THR A 332 -12.70 3.65 -2.96
CA THR A 332 -13.26 2.30 -3.21
C THR A 332 -12.50 1.48 -4.25
N LYS A 333 -11.54 2.10 -4.97
CA LYS A 333 -10.67 1.44 -5.96
C LYS A 333 -9.22 1.34 -5.49
N GLY A 334 -8.99 1.42 -4.18
CA GLY A 334 -7.67 1.43 -3.56
C GLY A 334 -7.13 2.84 -3.33
N ASP A 335 -5.80 2.96 -3.26
CA ASP A 335 -5.11 4.22 -3.00
C ASP A 335 -4.48 4.82 -4.26
N SER A 336 -4.27 6.13 -4.31
CA SER A 336 -3.60 6.83 -5.40
C SER A 336 -2.08 6.64 -5.40
N GLY A 337 -1.52 6.17 -4.29
CA GLY A 337 -0.07 6.18 -4.05
C GLY A 337 0.40 7.56 -3.65
N LYS A 338 1.72 7.70 -3.43
CA LYS A 338 2.31 8.97 -3.02
C LYS A 338 2.41 9.92 -4.21
N HIS A 339 1.68 11.02 -4.15
CA HIS A 339 1.83 12.15 -5.06
C HIS A 339 2.54 13.29 -4.35
N PHE A 340 3.74 13.62 -4.79
CA PHE A 340 4.48 14.77 -4.27
C PHE A 340 3.86 16.06 -4.77
N LEU A 341 3.59 16.97 -3.84
CA LEU A 341 2.90 18.22 -4.09
C LEU A 341 3.94 19.33 -4.30
N SER A 342 4.09 19.78 -5.54
CA SER A 342 4.94 20.92 -5.89
C SER A 342 4.42 21.61 -7.14
N ASN A 343 4.31 22.95 -7.11
CA ASN A 343 3.79 23.74 -8.24
C ASN A 343 4.77 24.85 -8.72
N LYS A 344 6.08 24.67 -8.49
CA LYS A 344 7.18 25.61 -8.81
C LYS A 344 7.18 26.94 -8.04
N ARG A 345 6.20 27.17 -7.15
CA ARG A 345 6.24 28.28 -6.17
C ARG A 345 6.90 27.81 -4.87
N ASN A 346 7.16 28.79 -3.99
CA ASN A 346 7.42 28.48 -2.60
C ASN A 346 6.10 28.03 -1.96
N ASN A 347 6.00 26.74 -1.69
CA ASN A 347 4.76 26.09 -1.24
C ASN A 347 4.80 25.91 0.27
N PHE A 348 3.62 25.78 0.87
CA PHE A 348 3.44 25.43 2.27
C PHE A 348 3.98 26.51 3.23
N GLU A 349 3.87 27.80 2.88
CA GLU A 349 4.20 28.86 3.83
C GLU A 349 3.09 29.07 4.86
N ARG A 350 3.48 29.62 6.01
CA ARG A 350 2.54 29.99 7.07
C ARG A 350 1.36 30.80 6.50
N ASN A 351 0.14 30.38 6.83
CA ASN A 351 -1.10 31.03 6.42
C ASN A 351 -1.30 31.13 4.89
N GLN A 352 -0.71 30.18 4.13
CA GLN A 352 -0.87 30.05 2.68
C GLN A 352 -1.84 28.92 2.33
N THR A 353 -2.56 29.10 1.21
CA THR A 353 -3.26 28.02 0.53
C THR A 353 -2.58 27.75 -0.82
N ASP A 354 -2.12 26.52 -1.01
CA ASP A 354 -1.49 26.07 -2.24
C ASP A 354 -2.37 25.07 -2.97
N VAL A 355 -2.47 25.20 -4.30
CA VAL A 355 -3.29 24.34 -5.15
C VAL A 355 -2.40 23.50 -6.06
N PHE A 356 -2.73 22.22 -6.16
CA PHE A 356 -2.04 21.21 -6.98
C PHE A 356 -3.08 20.42 -7.78
N ARG A 357 -2.69 19.94 -8.96
CA ARG A 357 -3.54 19.08 -9.79
C ARG A 357 -2.93 17.69 -9.90
N LEU A 358 -3.74 16.67 -9.64
CA LEU A 358 -3.39 15.25 -9.73
C LEU A 358 -4.08 14.57 -10.91
#